data_AF-A0A352Y4D8-F1
#
_entry.id   AF-A0A352Y4D8-F1
#
_cell.length_a   1.000
_cell.length_b   1.000
_cell.length_c   1.000
_cell.angle_alpha   90.00
_cell.angle_beta   90.00
_cell.angle_gamma   90.00
#
_symmetry.space_group_name_H-M   'P 1'
#
loop_
_entity.id
_entity.type
_entity.pdbx_description
1 polymer ?
#
loop_
_entity_poly.entity_id
_entity_poly.type
_entity_poly.pdbx_seq_one_letter_code
_entity_poly.pdbx_strand_id
1 'polypeptide(L)'
;LRKADFRKALLSDAYFSRANLSGANLSGAYLKDANLIDATLNDATLRGADLRGAILRKATLIDADLRGADLSGADLSGADLRFAIFIQTHLHKATLTNCRVDGIAIWDVDVAEVAQSGLVIADPSSKQPSIAVDNLKMAQFIYLFLNNKEIREVIDTITSKVVLIVGRFTSERKAVLEALKEALRTHNYAPILFNFAEPGSGDCTETVRTLARLARFIIVDLTEPSSIPQTLQTILPTFTVPVHPVLFEGKREDALFADFKTYPYLLPIHHYTDPAHLLASLQEHVIAPVEHSIKPGTREG
;
A
#
# COMPACT_ATOMS: atom_id res chain seq x y z
N LEU A 1 29.16 -4.50 26.85
CA LEU A 1 27.92 -5.20 27.25
C LEU A 1 27.38 -6.07 26.10
N ARG A 2 28.27 -6.59 25.24
CA ARG A 2 27.91 -7.34 24.03
C ARG A 2 27.30 -8.68 24.42
N LYS A 3 26.19 -9.07 23.77
CA LYS A 3 25.45 -10.31 24.05
C LYS A 3 25.02 -10.51 25.51
N ALA A 4 24.97 -9.43 26.29
CA ALA A 4 24.51 -9.48 27.67
C ALA A 4 23.00 -9.78 27.72
N ASP A 5 22.57 -10.44 28.79
CA ASP A 5 21.16 -10.70 29.07
C ASP A 5 20.64 -9.67 30.09
N PHE A 6 19.75 -8.80 29.62
CA PHE A 6 19.08 -7.75 30.37
C PHE A 6 17.55 -7.90 30.31
N ARG A 7 17.05 -9.11 30.06
CA ARG A 7 15.60 -9.34 30.01
C ARG A 7 14.92 -8.83 31.28
N LYS A 8 13.91 -7.98 31.10
CA LYS A 8 13.14 -7.36 32.19
C LYS A 8 13.98 -6.58 33.22
N ALA A 9 15.21 -6.20 32.88
CA ALA A 9 16.06 -5.43 33.76
C ALA A 9 15.47 -4.03 34.00
N LEU A 10 15.65 -3.52 35.22
CA LEU A 10 15.33 -2.15 35.60
C LEU A 10 16.51 -1.25 35.24
N LEU A 11 16.42 -0.58 34.10
CA LEU A 11 17.49 0.22 33.48
C LEU A 11 17.01 1.65 33.13
N SER A 12 15.97 2.13 33.82
CA SER A 12 15.46 3.48 33.63
C SER A 12 16.54 4.48 34.06
N ASP A 13 16.65 5.58 33.31
CA ASP A 13 17.68 6.61 33.50
C ASP A 13 19.14 6.11 33.35
N ALA A 14 19.34 4.88 32.87
CA ALA A 14 20.68 4.31 32.77
C ALA A 14 21.54 5.02 31.72
N TYR A 15 22.84 5.16 32.03
CA TYR A 15 23.83 5.76 31.13
C TYR A 15 24.54 4.69 30.31
N PHE A 16 24.09 4.50 29.08
CA PHE A 16 24.66 3.59 28.08
C PHE A 16 25.25 4.34 26.86
N SER A 17 25.53 5.63 26.98
CA SER A 17 26.15 6.38 25.87
C SER A 17 27.45 5.71 25.44
N ARG A 18 27.60 5.49 24.13
CA ARG A 18 28.73 4.79 23.48
C ARG A 18 28.92 3.34 23.94
N ALA A 19 27.97 2.76 24.67
CA ALA A 19 28.07 1.38 25.10
C ALA A 19 27.91 0.43 23.90
N ASN A 20 28.71 -0.63 23.89
CA ASN A 20 28.48 -1.75 22.96
C ASN A 20 27.54 -2.76 23.61
N LEU A 21 26.31 -2.79 23.11
CA LEU A 21 25.19 -3.67 23.43
C LEU A 21 24.86 -4.62 22.25
N SER A 22 25.80 -4.82 21.30
CA SER A 22 25.51 -5.64 20.13
C SER A 22 25.10 -7.06 20.52
N GLY A 23 23.99 -7.55 19.95
CA GLY A 23 23.41 -8.85 20.27
C GLY A 23 22.87 -9.00 21.69
N ALA A 24 22.77 -7.92 22.48
CA ALA A 24 22.22 -7.98 23.82
C ALA A 24 20.72 -8.32 23.79
N ASN A 25 20.25 -9.06 24.80
CA ASN A 25 18.85 -9.36 24.97
C ASN A 25 18.24 -8.41 26.01
N LEU A 26 17.51 -7.40 25.52
CA LEU A 26 16.82 -6.37 26.30
C LEU A 26 15.30 -6.60 26.29
N SER A 27 14.83 -7.82 26.02
CA SER A 27 13.40 -8.10 25.90
C SER A 27 12.67 -7.74 27.20
N GLY A 28 11.65 -6.89 27.11
CA GLY A 28 10.88 -6.39 28.25
C GLY A 28 11.68 -5.53 29.23
N ALA A 29 12.88 -5.08 28.91
CA ALA A 29 13.67 -4.22 29.78
C ALA A 29 13.01 -2.84 29.94
N TYR A 30 13.17 -2.24 31.11
CA TYR A 30 12.70 -0.90 31.42
C TYR A 30 13.84 0.09 31.18
N LEU A 31 13.87 0.73 30.01
CA LEU A 31 14.88 1.68 29.53
C LEU A 31 14.31 3.11 29.42
N LYS A 32 13.20 3.39 30.12
CA LYS A 32 12.61 4.73 30.13
C LYS A 32 13.67 5.79 30.48
N ASP A 33 13.72 6.85 29.68
CA ASP A 33 14.65 7.98 29.82
C ASP A 33 16.15 7.59 29.80
N ALA A 34 16.50 6.37 29.36
CA ALA A 34 17.88 5.92 29.28
C ALA A 34 18.67 6.70 28.22
N ASN A 35 19.95 6.98 28.53
CA ASN A 35 20.86 7.64 27.61
C ASN A 35 21.63 6.59 26.79
N LEU A 36 21.30 6.48 25.51
CA LEU A 36 21.87 5.56 24.53
C LEU A 36 22.56 6.31 23.37
N ILE A 37 23.00 7.56 23.60
CA ILE A 37 23.66 8.37 22.57
C ILE A 37 24.91 7.65 22.05
N ASP A 38 25.04 7.52 20.74
CA ASP A 38 26.14 6.81 20.06
C ASP A 38 26.29 5.32 20.48
N ALA A 39 25.29 4.70 21.11
CA ALA A 39 25.35 3.30 21.52
C ALA A 39 25.25 2.35 20.33
N THR A 40 25.92 1.19 20.42
CA THR A 40 25.82 0.13 19.40
C THR A 40 24.88 -0.96 19.88
N LEU A 41 23.69 -1.04 19.30
CA LEU A 41 22.64 -2.04 19.55
C LEU A 41 22.40 -2.97 18.35
N ASN A 42 23.37 -3.12 17.47
CA ASN A 42 23.23 -4.02 16.31
C ASN A 42 22.89 -5.44 16.77
N ASP A 43 21.99 -6.11 16.06
CA ASP A 43 21.47 -7.45 16.39
C ASP A 43 20.82 -7.58 17.79
N ALA A 44 20.56 -6.46 18.49
CA ALA A 44 19.97 -6.52 19.82
C ALA A 44 18.48 -6.88 19.76
N THR A 45 18.01 -7.63 20.76
CA THR A 45 16.59 -7.94 20.91
C THR A 45 15.95 -7.01 21.93
N LEU A 46 15.08 -6.11 21.49
CA LEU A 46 14.37 -5.13 22.33
C LEU A 46 12.85 -5.40 22.39
N ARG A 47 12.42 -6.64 22.15
CA ARG A 47 11.00 -6.98 22.09
C ARG A 47 10.26 -6.58 23.37
N GLY A 48 9.19 -5.81 23.24
CA GLY A 48 8.40 -5.35 24.38
C GLY A 48 9.14 -4.47 25.38
N ALA A 49 10.33 -3.95 25.05
CA ALA A 49 11.08 -3.07 25.93
C ALA A 49 10.41 -1.69 26.03
N ASP A 50 10.49 -1.07 27.20
CA ASP A 50 10.03 0.29 27.44
C ASP A 50 11.19 1.26 27.26
N LEU A 51 11.24 1.94 26.12
CA LEU A 51 12.23 2.98 25.78
C LEU A 51 11.58 4.38 25.73
N ARG A 52 10.47 4.60 26.45
CA ARG A 52 9.82 5.91 26.45
C ARG A 52 10.79 7.00 26.87
N GLY A 53 10.87 8.09 26.10
CA GLY A 53 11.79 9.20 26.35
C GLY A 53 13.29 8.88 26.22
N ALA A 54 13.67 7.66 25.83
CA ALA A 54 15.08 7.30 25.69
C ALA A 54 15.78 8.13 24.61
N ILE A 55 17.07 8.43 24.83
CA ILE A 55 17.87 9.23 23.91
C ILE A 55 18.79 8.31 23.11
N LEU A 56 18.42 8.00 21.86
CA LEU A 56 19.14 7.12 20.93
C LEU A 56 19.82 7.88 19.79
N ARG A 57 20.13 9.17 19.99
CA ARG A 57 20.78 10.00 18.97
C ARG A 57 22.04 9.31 18.46
N LYS A 58 22.16 9.15 17.15
CA LYS A 58 23.29 8.51 16.45
C LYS A 58 23.61 7.07 16.90
N ALA A 59 22.69 6.42 17.61
CA ALA A 59 22.84 5.01 17.95
C ALA A 59 22.75 4.13 16.68
N THR A 60 23.40 2.97 16.69
CA THR A 60 23.26 1.99 15.61
C THR A 60 22.36 0.85 16.09
N LEU A 61 21.27 0.62 15.38
CA LEU A 61 20.27 -0.43 15.65
C LEU A 61 20.12 -1.35 14.43
N ILE A 62 21.24 -1.63 13.75
CA ILE A 62 21.22 -2.45 12.55
C ILE A 62 20.76 -3.86 12.90
N ASP A 63 19.77 -4.39 12.19
CA ASP A 63 19.16 -5.71 12.47
C ASP A 63 18.55 -5.83 13.90
N ALA A 64 18.24 -4.71 14.56
CA ALA A 64 17.63 -4.74 15.88
C ALA A 64 16.14 -5.11 15.82
N ASP A 65 15.69 -5.90 16.80
CA ASP A 65 14.31 -6.38 16.89
C ASP A 65 13.52 -5.55 17.92
N LEU A 66 12.73 -4.59 17.45
CA LEU A 66 11.95 -3.64 18.27
C LEU A 66 10.47 -4.02 18.36
N ARG A 67 10.11 -5.29 18.09
CA ARG A 67 8.71 -5.72 18.06
C ARG A 67 8.00 -5.48 19.40
N GLY A 68 6.88 -4.77 19.37
CA GLY A 68 6.12 -4.42 20.58
C GLY A 68 6.84 -3.47 21.53
N ALA A 69 8.02 -2.94 21.18
CA ALA A 69 8.71 -1.97 22.03
C ALA A 69 7.96 -0.63 22.07
N ASP A 70 8.09 0.09 23.18
CA ASP A 70 7.53 1.43 23.33
C ASP A 70 8.65 2.47 23.26
N LEU A 71 8.73 3.19 22.14
CA LEU A 71 9.67 4.30 21.93
C LEU A 71 8.94 5.65 21.98
N SER A 72 7.79 5.75 22.66
CA SER A 72 7.03 7.00 22.70
C SER A 72 7.88 8.14 23.27
N GLY A 73 7.99 9.24 22.54
CA GLY A 73 8.84 10.38 22.90
C GLY A 73 10.35 10.15 22.82
N ALA A 74 10.82 9.00 22.33
CA ALA A 74 12.25 8.73 22.18
C ALA A 74 12.87 9.57 21.05
N ASP A 75 14.15 9.93 21.21
CA ASP A 75 14.91 10.68 20.21
C ASP A 75 15.92 9.77 19.49
N LEU A 76 15.59 9.38 18.26
CA LEU A 76 16.43 8.56 17.39
C LEU A 76 17.18 9.39 16.33
N SER A 77 17.31 10.71 16.50
CA SER A 77 17.89 11.57 15.48
C SER A 77 19.30 11.11 15.06
N GLY A 78 19.50 10.91 13.76
CA GLY A 78 20.76 10.42 13.19
C GLY A 78 21.04 8.93 13.41
N ALA A 79 20.08 8.15 13.93
CA ALA A 79 20.29 6.72 14.17
C ALA A 79 20.43 5.93 12.86
N ASP A 80 21.20 4.85 12.93
CA ASP A 80 21.29 3.86 11.86
C ASP A 80 20.33 2.71 12.15
N LEU A 81 19.17 2.70 11.47
CA LEU A 81 18.07 1.77 11.68
C LEU A 81 17.98 0.71 10.58
N ARG A 82 19.06 0.52 9.81
CA ARG A 82 19.03 -0.42 8.68
C ARG A 82 18.59 -1.82 9.13
N PHE A 83 17.64 -2.40 8.43
CA PHE A 83 17.07 -3.72 8.71
C PHE A 83 16.43 -3.88 10.10
N ALA A 84 16.18 -2.78 10.81
CA ALA A 84 15.48 -2.81 12.08
C ALA A 84 14.00 -3.19 11.88
N ILE A 85 13.46 -3.95 12.83
CA ILE A 85 12.11 -4.50 12.78
C ILE A 85 11.20 -3.71 13.73
N PHE A 86 10.25 -2.98 13.15
CA PHE A 86 9.21 -2.21 13.82
C PHE A 86 7.83 -2.86 13.61
N ILE A 87 7.52 -3.95 14.32
CA ILE A 87 6.18 -4.57 14.27
C ILE A 87 5.46 -4.29 15.58
N GLN A 88 4.28 -3.68 15.53
CA GLN A 88 3.52 -3.26 16.72
C GLN A 88 4.34 -2.36 17.67
N THR A 89 5.35 -1.65 17.14
CA THR A 89 6.20 -0.75 17.90
C THR A 89 5.49 0.60 18.09
N HIS A 90 5.50 1.14 19.30
CA HIS A 90 4.91 2.44 19.57
C HIS A 90 5.94 3.54 19.34
N LEU A 91 5.63 4.46 18.41
CA LEU A 91 6.50 5.60 18.05
C LEU A 91 5.85 6.95 18.36
N HIS A 92 4.75 7.01 19.12
CA HIS A 92 4.02 8.26 19.36
C HIS A 92 4.96 9.36 19.90
N LYS A 93 5.05 10.51 19.21
CA LYS A 93 5.95 11.63 19.53
C LYS A 93 7.44 11.32 19.49
N ALA A 94 7.84 10.16 18.96
CA ALA A 94 9.25 9.86 18.71
C ALA A 94 9.80 10.77 17.61
N THR A 95 11.11 11.00 17.65
CA THR A 95 11.83 11.79 16.64
C THR A 95 12.76 10.88 15.84
N LEU A 96 12.53 10.79 14.54
CA LEU A 96 13.34 10.04 13.57
C LEU A 96 13.79 10.99 12.45
N THR A 97 14.75 11.86 12.76
CA THR A 97 15.33 12.78 11.76
C THR A 97 16.68 12.28 11.29
N ASN A 98 17.01 12.46 10.02
CA ASN A 98 18.33 12.13 9.45
C ASN A 98 18.77 10.67 9.70
N CYS A 99 17.81 9.75 9.82
CA CYS A 99 18.08 8.35 10.11
C CYS A 99 18.38 7.57 8.82
N ARG A 100 19.23 6.55 8.91
CA ARG A 100 19.36 5.55 7.83
C ARG A 100 18.32 4.45 8.02
N VAL A 101 17.56 4.14 6.99
CA VAL A 101 16.37 3.28 7.08
C VAL A 101 16.30 2.22 5.97
N ASP A 102 17.44 1.79 5.45
CA ASP A 102 17.50 0.73 4.45
C ASP A 102 16.87 -0.56 4.98
N GLY A 103 15.93 -1.14 4.24
CA GLY A 103 15.37 -2.46 4.58
C GLY A 103 14.62 -2.53 5.90
N ILE A 104 14.17 -1.41 6.47
CA ILE A 104 13.31 -1.45 7.66
C ILE A 104 12.03 -2.25 7.38
N ALA A 105 11.53 -2.93 8.42
CA ALA A 105 10.24 -3.61 8.39
C ALA A 105 9.28 -2.94 9.38
N ILE A 106 8.38 -2.10 8.90
CA ILE A 106 7.35 -1.40 9.66
C ILE A 106 5.95 -1.98 9.38
N TRP A 107 5.33 -2.58 10.40
CA TRP A 107 4.00 -3.19 10.31
C TRP A 107 3.19 -2.92 11.57
N ASP A 108 1.92 -2.56 11.43
CA ASP A 108 1.05 -2.20 12.56
C ASP A 108 1.64 -1.10 13.46
N VAL A 109 2.25 -0.09 12.83
CA VAL A 109 2.82 1.07 13.52
C VAL A 109 2.09 2.34 13.08
N ASP A 110 1.63 3.10 14.08
CA ASP A 110 1.12 4.45 13.88
C ASP A 110 2.29 5.44 13.78
N VAL A 111 2.26 6.24 12.72
CA VAL A 111 3.29 7.23 12.40
C VAL A 111 2.74 8.65 12.31
N ALA A 112 1.47 8.87 12.69
CA ALA A 112 0.79 10.16 12.53
C ALA A 112 1.45 11.29 13.34
N GLU A 113 1.89 11.00 14.57
CA GLU A 113 2.55 11.96 15.47
C GLU A 113 4.06 11.72 15.61
N VAL A 114 4.68 11.10 14.61
CA VAL A 114 6.12 10.89 14.57
C VAL A 114 6.78 12.09 13.88
N ALA A 115 7.80 12.68 14.50
CA ALA A 115 8.62 13.70 13.86
C ALA A 115 9.66 13.01 12.97
N GLN A 116 9.40 12.95 11.66
CA GLN A 116 10.23 12.23 10.68
C GLN A 116 10.62 13.16 9.54
N SER A 117 11.91 13.25 9.24
CA SER A 117 12.45 14.04 8.13
C SER A 117 13.88 13.64 7.78
N GLY A 118 14.28 13.85 6.52
CA GLY A 118 15.63 13.56 6.06
C GLY A 118 16.04 12.10 6.23
N LEU A 119 15.08 11.17 6.21
CA LEU A 119 15.38 9.75 6.26
C LEU A 119 16.11 9.35 4.98
N VAL A 120 17.14 8.53 5.11
CA VAL A 120 18.02 8.17 4.00
C VAL A 120 17.93 6.68 3.71
N ILE A 121 17.72 6.37 2.43
CA ILE A 121 17.92 5.05 1.85
C ILE A 121 19.20 5.15 1.01
N ALA A 122 20.25 4.48 1.46
CA ALA A 122 21.55 4.45 0.82
C ALA A 122 22.09 3.02 0.79
N ASP A 123 22.14 2.44 -0.40
CA ASP A 123 22.82 1.17 -0.65
C ASP A 123 24.33 1.33 -0.32
N PRO A 124 24.84 0.71 0.76
CA PRO A 124 26.23 0.85 1.16
C PRO A 124 27.21 0.26 0.14
N SER A 125 26.72 -0.57 -0.78
CA SER A 125 27.52 -1.31 -1.74
C SER A 125 27.62 -0.63 -3.11
N SER A 126 26.85 0.44 -3.36
CA SER A 126 26.82 1.09 -4.66
C SER A 126 27.27 2.55 -4.65
N LYS A 127 27.82 2.98 -5.80
CA LYS A 127 28.10 4.39 -6.10
C LYS A 127 26.83 5.19 -6.39
N GLN A 128 25.65 4.65 -6.05
CA GLN A 128 24.37 5.24 -6.40
C GLN A 128 23.99 6.40 -5.48
N PRO A 129 23.16 7.34 -5.96
CA PRO A 129 22.68 8.45 -5.16
C PRO A 129 21.84 7.96 -3.99
N SER A 130 22.01 8.60 -2.83
CA SER A 130 21.14 8.41 -1.68
C SER A 130 19.74 8.97 -1.96
N ILE A 131 18.70 8.24 -1.57
CA ILE A 131 17.32 8.70 -1.67
C ILE A 131 16.91 9.25 -0.31
N ALA A 132 16.42 10.49 -0.29
CA ALA A 132 15.87 11.11 0.90
C ALA A 132 14.34 11.06 0.89
N VAL A 133 13.75 10.72 2.04
CA VAL A 133 12.31 10.73 2.26
C VAL A 133 11.98 11.24 3.66
N ASP A 134 10.77 11.74 3.85
CA ASP A 134 10.32 12.26 5.15
C ASP A 134 9.31 11.34 5.84
N ASN A 135 9.14 10.11 5.34
CA ASN A 135 8.14 9.18 5.87
C ASN A 135 8.68 7.74 5.91
N LEU A 136 8.56 7.06 7.06
CA LEU A 136 9.01 5.67 7.27
C LEU A 136 8.29 4.66 6.38
N LYS A 137 6.96 4.81 6.20
CA LYS A 137 6.19 3.92 5.33
C LYS A 137 6.58 4.12 3.87
N MET A 138 6.85 5.36 3.46
CA MET A 138 7.42 5.67 2.14
C MET A 138 8.82 5.06 1.99
N ALA A 139 9.66 5.16 3.03
CA ALA A 139 11.00 4.59 3.01
C ALA A 139 10.98 3.07 2.79
N GLN A 140 10.14 2.36 3.55
CA GLN A 140 9.94 0.92 3.35
C GLN A 140 9.47 0.61 1.93
N PHE A 141 8.46 1.33 1.45
CA PHE A 141 7.90 1.09 0.11
C PHE A 141 8.94 1.30 -0.99
N ILE A 142 9.68 2.41 -0.96
CA ILE A 142 10.74 2.71 -1.94
C ILE A 142 11.84 1.65 -1.87
N TYR A 143 12.28 1.27 -0.67
CA TYR A 143 13.30 0.23 -0.54
C TYR A 143 12.84 -1.10 -1.16
N LEU A 144 11.61 -1.54 -0.86
CA LEU A 144 11.03 -2.75 -1.43
C LEU A 144 10.95 -2.66 -2.96
N PHE A 145 10.48 -1.53 -3.48
CA PHE A 145 10.39 -1.29 -4.92
C PHE A 145 11.77 -1.35 -5.61
N LEU A 146 12.80 -0.74 -5.04
CA LEU A 146 14.12 -0.70 -5.67
C LEU A 146 14.85 -2.05 -5.61
N ASN A 147 14.65 -2.80 -4.53
CA ASN A 147 15.45 -4.00 -4.23
C ASN A 147 14.71 -5.32 -4.49
N ASN A 148 13.43 -5.29 -4.87
CA ASN A 148 12.66 -6.49 -5.19
C ASN A 148 12.14 -6.44 -6.64
N LYS A 149 12.69 -7.29 -7.51
CA LYS A 149 12.31 -7.37 -8.92
C LYS A 149 10.86 -7.80 -9.12
N GLU A 150 10.39 -8.76 -8.34
CA GLU A 150 9.00 -9.25 -8.42
C GLU A 150 8.01 -8.13 -8.07
N ILE A 151 8.32 -7.30 -7.06
CA ILE A 151 7.50 -6.13 -6.71
C ILE A 151 7.49 -5.11 -7.84
N ARG A 152 8.61 -4.87 -8.53
CA ARG A 152 8.62 -3.99 -9.72
C ARG A 152 7.73 -4.52 -10.83
N GLU A 153 7.84 -5.81 -11.14
CA GLU A 153 6.99 -6.46 -12.14
C GLU A 153 5.50 -6.39 -11.77
N VAL A 154 5.17 -6.48 -10.47
CA VAL A 154 3.81 -6.27 -9.96
C VAL A 154 3.35 -4.83 -10.17
N ILE A 155 4.17 -3.82 -9.84
CA ILE A 155 3.83 -2.40 -10.07
C ILE A 155 3.66 -2.10 -11.56
N ASP A 156 4.53 -2.62 -12.42
CA ASP A 156 4.42 -2.52 -13.88
C ASP A 156 3.11 -3.15 -14.36
N THR A 157 2.74 -4.31 -13.82
CA THR A 157 1.47 -4.97 -14.11
C THR A 157 0.28 -4.13 -13.62
N ILE A 158 0.35 -3.56 -12.42
CA ILE A 158 -0.71 -2.72 -11.87
C ILE A 158 -0.95 -1.52 -12.79
N THR A 159 0.11 -0.79 -13.12
CA THR A 159 0.03 0.44 -13.90
C THR A 159 -0.35 0.21 -15.38
N SER A 160 -0.09 -0.98 -15.93
CA SER A 160 -0.29 -1.25 -17.36
C SER A 160 -1.41 -2.24 -17.70
N LYS A 161 -1.83 -3.15 -16.81
CA LYS A 161 -2.68 -4.31 -17.13
C LYS A 161 -3.87 -4.51 -16.20
N VAL A 162 -4.01 -3.78 -15.10
CA VAL A 162 -5.13 -4.01 -14.17
C VAL A 162 -6.45 -3.56 -14.79
N VAL A 163 -7.46 -4.41 -14.69
CA VAL A 163 -8.84 -4.10 -15.09
C VAL A 163 -9.72 -4.24 -13.87
N LEU A 164 -10.33 -3.14 -13.43
CA LEU A 164 -11.25 -3.16 -12.30
C LEU A 164 -12.65 -3.54 -12.80
N ILE A 165 -13.17 -4.67 -12.33
CA ILE A 165 -14.53 -5.13 -12.60
C ILE A 165 -15.39 -4.70 -11.42
N VAL A 166 -16.37 -3.85 -11.69
CA VAL A 166 -17.30 -3.30 -10.69
C VAL A 166 -18.70 -3.81 -11.01
N GLY A 167 -19.33 -4.44 -10.03
CA GLY A 167 -20.69 -4.95 -10.23
C GLY A 167 -21.25 -5.63 -9.00
N ARG A 168 -22.52 -5.99 -9.07
CA ARG A 168 -23.14 -6.93 -8.14
C ARG A 168 -23.24 -8.28 -8.83
N PHE A 169 -22.55 -9.28 -8.28
CA PHE A 169 -22.49 -10.62 -8.86
C PHE A 169 -23.20 -11.60 -7.92
N THR A 170 -24.48 -11.83 -8.20
CA THR A 170 -25.27 -12.87 -7.52
C THR A 170 -24.82 -14.27 -7.96
N SER A 171 -25.31 -15.30 -7.27
CA SER A 171 -25.01 -16.70 -7.61
C SER A 171 -25.31 -17.04 -9.07
N GLU A 172 -26.38 -16.48 -9.64
CA GLU A 172 -26.79 -16.70 -11.03
C GLU A 172 -25.82 -16.07 -12.04
N ARG A 173 -25.07 -15.03 -11.65
CA ARG A 173 -24.17 -14.28 -12.53
C ARG A 173 -22.69 -14.60 -12.34
N LYS A 174 -22.37 -15.54 -11.44
CA LYS A 174 -21.00 -16.01 -11.22
C LYS A 174 -20.36 -16.56 -12.50
N ALA A 175 -21.15 -17.20 -13.37
CA ALA A 175 -20.67 -17.70 -14.66
C ALA A 175 -20.20 -16.57 -15.60
N VAL A 176 -20.92 -15.46 -15.66
CA VAL A 176 -20.53 -14.27 -16.44
C VAL A 176 -19.24 -13.67 -15.91
N LEU A 177 -19.12 -13.55 -14.58
CA LEU A 177 -17.93 -13.02 -13.94
C LEU A 177 -16.69 -13.86 -14.21
N GLU A 178 -16.78 -15.19 -14.07
CA GLU A 178 -15.65 -16.07 -14.34
C GLU A 178 -15.27 -16.07 -15.82
N ALA A 179 -16.26 -16.03 -16.73
CA ALA A 179 -16.00 -15.85 -18.16
C ALA A 179 -15.24 -14.53 -18.44
N LEU A 180 -15.70 -13.41 -17.87
CA LEU A 180 -15.06 -12.11 -18.04
C LEU A 180 -13.62 -12.10 -17.52
N LYS A 181 -13.38 -12.67 -16.34
CA LYS A 181 -12.04 -12.80 -15.77
C LYS A 181 -11.12 -13.63 -16.66
N GLU A 182 -11.61 -14.73 -17.20
CA GLU A 182 -10.81 -15.63 -18.02
C GLU A 182 -10.46 -15.04 -19.38
N ALA A 183 -11.39 -14.33 -20.02
CA ALA A 183 -11.09 -13.62 -21.24
C ALA A 183 -10.07 -12.49 -21.02
N LEU A 184 -10.23 -11.69 -19.96
CA LEU A 184 -9.25 -10.65 -19.63
C LEU A 184 -7.84 -11.23 -19.44
N ARG A 185 -7.72 -12.38 -18.75
CA ARG A 185 -6.43 -13.07 -18.61
C ARG A 185 -5.86 -13.56 -19.93
N THR A 186 -6.71 -14.08 -20.82
CA THR A 186 -6.31 -14.50 -22.18
C THR A 186 -5.75 -13.32 -23.00
N HIS A 187 -6.22 -12.11 -22.72
CA HIS A 187 -5.73 -10.86 -23.28
C HIS A 187 -4.63 -10.18 -22.45
N ASN A 188 -3.98 -10.89 -21.52
CA ASN A 188 -2.87 -10.40 -20.68
C ASN A 188 -3.24 -9.23 -19.75
N TYR A 189 -4.51 -9.14 -19.36
CA TYR A 189 -4.98 -8.23 -18.31
C TYR A 189 -5.07 -8.95 -16.96
N ALA A 190 -4.96 -8.16 -15.88
CA ALA A 190 -5.07 -8.62 -14.51
C ALA A 190 -6.42 -8.13 -13.91
N PRO A 191 -7.48 -8.96 -13.92
CA PRO A 191 -8.78 -8.54 -13.40
C PRO A 191 -8.79 -8.45 -11.88
N ILE A 192 -9.23 -7.32 -11.34
CA ILE A 192 -9.54 -7.11 -9.93
C ILE A 192 -11.06 -6.96 -9.80
N LEU A 193 -11.68 -7.75 -8.93
CA LEU A 193 -13.12 -7.71 -8.70
C LEU A 193 -13.45 -6.86 -7.48
N PHE A 194 -14.35 -5.91 -7.67
CA PHE A 194 -15.06 -5.24 -6.59
C PHE A 194 -16.54 -5.65 -6.61
N ASN A 195 -16.93 -6.51 -5.67
CA ASN A 195 -18.30 -7.03 -5.56
C ASN A 195 -19.06 -6.35 -4.42
N PHE A 196 -20.19 -5.70 -4.73
CA PHE A 196 -21.07 -5.12 -3.71
C PHE A 196 -21.88 -6.23 -3.03
N ALA A 197 -21.62 -6.47 -1.74
CA ALA A 197 -22.34 -7.49 -0.96
C ALA A 197 -23.80 -7.06 -0.65
N GLU A 198 -24.04 -5.79 -0.28
CA GLU A 198 -25.37 -5.25 0.06
C GLU A 198 -25.53 -3.77 -0.36
N PRO A 199 -26.77 -3.29 -0.66
CA PRO A 199 -27.02 -1.86 -0.83
C PRO A 199 -26.74 -1.10 0.47
N GLY A 200 -25.87 -0.09 0.41
CA GLY A 200 -25.57 0.75 1.58
C GLY A 200 -24.55 0.17 2.57
N SER A 201 -23.84 -0.93 2.26
CA SER A 201 -22.69 -1.35 3.06
C SER A 201 -21.61 -0.26 2.99
N GLY A 202 -21.32 0.36 4.13
CA GLY A 202 -20.62 1.64 4.26
C GLY A 202 -19.28 1.79 3.51
N ASP A 203 -19.02 3.05 3.16
CA ASP A 203 -17.74 3.71 2.85
C ASP A 203 -16.66 2.92 2.09
N CYS A 204 -17.07 2.08 1.14
CA CYS A 204 -16.15 1.48 0.18
C CYS A 204 -15.71 2.44 -0.93
N THR A 205 -16.20 3.69 -0.88
CA THR A 205 -15.90 4.77 -1.83
C THR A 205 -14.40 4.95 -1.99
N GLU A 206 -13.64 4.99 -0.88
CA GLU A 206 -12.20 5.25 -0.93
C GLU A 206 -11.41 4.05 -1.49
N THR A 207 -11.83 2.83 -1.18
CA THR A 207 -11.25 1.62 -1.76
C THR A 207 -11.48 1.59 -3.27
N VAL A 208 -12.69 1.88 -3.74
CA VAL A 208 -13.01 1.92 -5.17
C VAL A 208 -12.25 3.05 -5.87
N ARG A 209 -12.16 4.25 -5.28
CA ARG A 209 -11.32 5.35 -5.81
C ARG A 209 -9.87 4.93 -5.96
N THR A 210 -9.31 4.29 -4.93
CA THR A 210 -7.91 3.85 -4.92
C THR A 210 -7.66 2.81 -6.02
N LEU A 211 -8.52 1.79 -6.13
CA LEU A 211 -8.39 0.76 -7.18
C LEU A 211 -8.62 1.33 -8.58
N ALA A 212 -9.57 2.26 -8.74
CA ALA A 212 -9.84 2.93 -10.01
C ALA A 212 -8.64 3.73 -10.52
N ARG A 213 -7.88 4.38 -9.62
CA ARG A 213 -6.64 5.11 -9.99
C ARG A 213 -5.55 4.19 -10.52
N LEU A 214 -5.48 2.97 -9.98
CA LEU A 214 -4.49 1.99 -10.38
C LEU A 214 -4.89 1.25 -11.66
N ALA A 215 -6.19 1.20 -11.96
CA ALA A 215 -6.70 0.47 -13.12
C ALA A 215 -6.30 1.12 -14.45
N ARG A 216 -6.02 0.27 -15.44
CA ARG A 216 -5.91 0.67 -16.83
C ARG A 216 -7.27 1.13 -17.37
N PHE A 217 -8.31 0.36 -17.07
CA PHE A 217 -9.70 0.68 -17.35
C PHE A 217 -10.63 -0.07 -16.41
N ILE A 218 -11.90 0.33 -16.42
CA ILE A 218 -12.93 -0.22 -15.54
C ILE A 218 -14.02 -0.85 -16.39
N ILE A 219 -14.42 -2.08 -16.08
CA ILE A 219 -15.64 -2.68 -16.61
C ILE A 219 -16.72 -2.57 -15.54
N VAL A 220 -17.82 -1.91 -15.87
CA VAL A 220 -18.94 -1.72 -14.95
C VAL A 220 -20.13 -2.53 -15.44
N ASP A 221 -20.56 -3.51 -14.66
CA ASP A 221 -21.73 -4.29 -14.99
C ASP A 221 -23.01 -3.62 -14.47
N LEU A 222 -23.81 -3.09 -15.40
CA LEU A 222 -25.04 -2.34 -15.16
C LEU A 222 -26.27 -3.24 -14.92
N THR A 223 -26.12 -4.56 -15.01
CA THR A 223 -27.24 -5.52 -14.97
C THR A 223 -28.03 -5.47 -13.66
N GLU A 224 -27.38 -5.10 -12.55
CA GLU A 224 -27.99 -4.93 -11.23
C GLU A 224 -27.59 -3.55 -10.65
N PRO A 225 -28.38 -2.49 -10.87
CA PRO A 225 -27.93 -1.10 -10.76
C PRO A 225 -27.87 -0.56 -9.33
N SER A 226 -28.33 -1.29 -8.31
CA SER A 226 -28.59 -0.77 -6.95
C SER A 226 -27.42 0.00 -6.29
N SER A 227 -26.17 -0.21 -6.73
CA SER A 227 -24.97 0.46 -6.19
C SER A 227 -24.08 1.10 -7.28
N ILE A 228 -24.48 1.03 -8.54
CA ILE A 228 -23.66 1.46 -9.67
C ILE A 228 -23.64 2.99 -9.85
N PRO A 229 -24.77 3.72 -9.80
CA PRO A 229 -24.76 5.17 -9.95
C PRO A 229 -23.86 5.89 -8.93
N GLN A 230 -23.88 5.47 -7.67
CA GLN A 230 -23.00 6.03 -6.62
C GLN A 230 -21.51 5.80 -6.93
N THR A 231 -21.20 4.62 -7.48
CA THR A 231 -19.84 4.27 -7.88
C THR A 231 -19.38 5.11 -9.08
N LEU A 232 -20.25 5.30 -10.08
CA LEU A 232 -19.97 6.14 -11.24
C LEU A 232 -19.82 7.61 -10.85
N GLN A 233 -20.66 8.14 -9.94
CA GLN A 233 -20.51 9.49 -9.37
C GLN A 233 -19.19 9.68 -8.62
N THR A 234 -18.64 8.61 -8.08
CA THR A 234 -17.35 8.63 -7.39
C THR A 234 -16.18 8.66 -8.38
N ILE A 235 -16.30 7.89 -9.47
CA ILE A 235 -15.21 7.64 -10.42
C ILE A 235 -15.14 8.72 -11.51
N LEU A 236 -16.25 8.94 -12.23
CA LEU A 236 -16.26 9.73 -13.48
C LEU A 236 -15.89 11.21 -13.29
N PRO A 237 -16.32 11.91 -12.22
CA PRO A 237 -15.89 13.30 -12.01
C PRO A 237 -14.42 13.42 -11.58
N THR A 238 -13.84 12.36 -11.03
CA THR A 238 -12.54 12.41 -10.35
C THR A 238 -11.39 11.91 -11.23
N PHE A 239 -11.68 10.97 -12.13
CA PHE A 239 -10.64 10.22 -12.86
C PHE A 239 -10.86 10.20 -14.36
N THR A 240 -9.77 10.17 -15.10
CA THR A 240 -9.76 10.03 -16.58
C THR A 240 -9.60 8.59 -17.04
N VAL A 241 -9.81 7.62 -16.13
CA VAL A 241 -9.72 6.20 -16.44
C VAL A 241 -10.93 5.80 -17.31
N PRO A 242 -10.74 5.12 -18.46
CA PRO A 242 -11.87 4.67 -19.27
C PRO A 242 -12.77 3.73 -18.49
N VAL A 243 -14.08 3.95 -18.59
CA VAL A 243 -15.13 3.16 -17.97
C VAL A 243 -15.97 2.55 -19.08
N HIS A 244 -15.92 1.23 -19.22
CA HIS A 244 -16.73 0.49 -20.19
C HIS A 244 -17.92 -0.18 -19.49
N PRO A 245 -19.15 0.28 -19.75
CA PRO A 245 -20.34 -0.36 -19.22
C PRO A 245 -20.68 -1.64 -20.00
N VAL A 246 -21.13 -2.67 -19.30
CA VAL A 246 -21.72 -3.88 -19.88
C VAL A 246 -23.10 -4.13 -19.30
N LEU A 247 -24.05 -4.58 -20.12
CA LEU A 247 -25.45 -4.77 -19.71
C LEU A 247 -26.03 -6.05 -20.34
N PHE A 248 -26.59 -6.92 -19.50
CA PHE A 248 -27.31 -8.10 -19.99
C PHE A 248 -28.55 -7.71 -20.79
N GLU A 249 -28.74 -8.35 -21.94
CA GLU A 249 -29.86 -8.07 -22.82
C GLU A 249 -31.20 -8.42 -22.17
N GLY A 250 -32.18 -7.51 -22.27
CA GLY A 250 -33.47 -7.62 -21.57
C GLY A 250 -33.53 -6.94 -20.20
N LYS A 251 -32.41 -6.42 -19.68
CA LYS A 251 -32.41 -5.48 -18.56
C LYS A 251 -32.43 -4.04 -19.07
N ARG A 252 -33.14 -3.16 -18.36
CA ARG A 252 -33.24 -1.74 -18.73
C ARG A 252 -32.07 -0.95 -18.14
N GLU A 253 -31.60 0.01 -18.92
CA GLU A 253 -30.70 1.07 -18.42
C GLU A 253 -31.40 1.83 -17.30
N ASP A 254 -30.69 2.06 -16.19
CA ASP A 254 -31.18 2.90 -15.09
C ASP A 254 -31.31 4.35 -15.59
N ALA A 255 -32.40 5.04 -15.24
CA ALA A 255 -32.63 6.41 -15.67
C ALA A 255 -31.50 7.37 -15.22
N LEU A 256 -30.90 7.11 -14.06
CA LEU A 256 -29.76 7.88 -13.54
C LEU A 256 -28.50 7.71 -14.38
N PHE A 257 -28.41 6.66 -15.21
CA PHE A 257 -27.24 6.44 -16.04
C PHE A 257 -27.13 7.44 -17.19
N ALA A 258 -28.26 7.98 -17.66
CA ALA A 258 -28.29 8.97 -18.73
C ALA A 258 -27.44 10.20 -18.42
N ASP A 259 -27.41 10.63 -17.15
CA ASP A 259 -26.64 11.80 -16.69
C ASP A 259 -25.13 11.60 -16.87
N PHE A 260 -24.65 10.36 -16.79
CA PHE A 260 -23.21 10.05 -16.91
C PHE A 260 -22.72 10.02 -18.36
N LYS A 261 -23.60 9.95 -19.36
CA LYS A 261 -23.21 9.91 -20.79
C LYS A 261 -22.49 11.18 -21.27
N THR A 262 -22.50 12.23 -20.45
CA THR A 262 -21.78 13.49 -20.67
C THR A 262 -20.26 13.37 -20.45
N TYR A 263 -19.80 12.34 -19.72
CA TYR A 263 -18.38 12.16 -19.42
C TYR A 263 -17.65 11.47 -20.59
N PRO A 264 -16.54 12.05 -21.11
CA PRO A 264 -15.85 11.53 -22.29
C PRO A 264 -15.14 10.20 -22.06
N TYR A 265 -14.89 9.84 -20.80
CA TYR A 265 -14.24 8.58 -20.41
C TYR A 265 -15.24 7.44 -20.18
N LEU A 266 -16.55 7.73 -20.24
CA LEU A 266 -17.58 6.70 -20.23
C LEU A 266 -17.85 6.23 -21.66
N LEU A 267 -17.52 4.98 -21.95
CA LEU A 267 -17.70 4.38 -23.26
C LEU A 267 -19.15 3.94 -23.48
N PRO A 268 -19.57 3.72 -24.73
CA PRO A 268 -20.89 3.17 -25.03
C PRO A 268 -21.14 1.83 -24.33
N ILE A 269 -22.40 1.58 -23.96
CA ILE A 269 -22.80 0.32 -23.31
C ILE A 269 -22.62 -0.84 -24.30
N HIS A 270 -21.90 -1.88 -23.87
CA HIS A 270 -21.87 -3.15 -24.59
C HIS A 270 -22.95 -4.10 -24.06
N HIS A 271 -23.83 -4.54 -24.96
CA HIS A 271 -24.92 -5.46 -24.61
C HIS A 271 -24.51 -6.91 -24.86
N TYR A 272 -24.92 -7.82 -23.96
CA TYR A 272 -24.63 -9.24 -24.12
C TYR A 272 -25.82 -10.15 -23.78
N THR A 273 -25.99 -11.25 -24.51
CA THR A 273 -27.08 -12.24 -24.34
C THR A 273 -26.76 -13.34 -23.35
N ASP A 274 -25.49 -13.72 -23.23
CA ASP A 274 -25.01 -14.84 -22.42
C ASP A 274 -23.48 -14.74 -22.24
N PRO A 275 -22.87 -15.55 -21.34
CA PRO A 275 -21.43 -15.52 -21.12
C PRO A 275 -20.59 -15.81 -22.37
N ALA A 276 -21.04 -16.69 -23.27
CA ALA A 276 -20.28 -17.05 -24.47
C ALA A 276 -20.28 -15.90 -25.49
N HIS A 277 -21.40 -15.20 -25.65
CA HIS A 277 -21.48 -13.99 -26.45
C HIS A 277 -20.57 -12.88 -25.90
N LEU A 278 -20.54 -12.69 -24.57
CA LEU A 278 -19.64 -11.71 -23.94
C LEU A 278 -18.17 -12.05 -24.22
N LEU A 279 -17.78 -13.32 -24.11
CA LEU A 279 -16.42 -13.78 -24.42
C LEU A 279 -16.03 -13.51 -25.88
N ALA A 280 -16.92 -13.86 -26.82
CA ALA A 280 -16.67 -13.72 -28.25
C ALA A 280 -16.56 -12.24 -28.68
N SER A 281 -17.29 -11.35 -28.02
CA SER A 281 -17.34 -9.92 -28.36
C SER A 281 -16.36 -9.04 -27.56
N LEU A 282 -15.76 -9.55 -26.48
CA LEU A 282 -14.96 -8.76 -25.52
C LEU A 282 -13.82 -7.98 -26.20
N GLN A 283 -13.06 -8.63 -27.07
CA GLN A 283 -11.91 -8.00 -27.71
C GLN A 283 -12.32 -6.81 -28.59
N GLU A 284 -13.32 -7.01 -29.44
CA GLU A 284 -13.74 -6.02 -30.44
C GLU A 284 -14.61 -4.91 -29.84
N HIS A 285 -15.47 -5.26 -28.87
CA HIS A 285 -16.52 -4.36 -28.39
C HIS A 285 -16.27 -3.81 -26.98
N VAL A 286 -15.26 -4.30 -26.26
CA VAL A 286 -14.91 -3.79 -24.92
C VAL A 286 -13.45 -3.36 -24.85
N ILE A 287 -12.51 -4.24 -25.19
CA ILE A 287 -11.07 -3.96 -25.06
C ILE A 287 -10.60 -2.95 -26.12
N ALA A 288 -10.84 -3.19 -27.41
CA ALA A 288 -10.37 -2.31 -28.47
C ALA A 288 -10.90 -0.85 -28.35
N PRO A 289 -12.19 -0.60 -28.02
CA PRO A 289 -12.69 0.75 -27.80
C PRO A 289 -12.01 1.45 -26.62
N VAL A 290 -11.77 0.72 -25.51
CA VAL A 290 -11.00 1.25 -24.37
C VAL A 290 -9.61 1.66 -24.80
N GLU A 291 -8.88 0.77 -25.47
CA GLU A 291 -7.51 1.04 -25.89
C GLU A 291 -7.41 2.23 -26.84
N HIS A 292 -8.40 2.40 -27.72
CA HIS A 292 -8.47 3.56 -28.61
C HIS A 292 -8.78 4.87 -27.87
N SER A 293 -9.54 4.81 -26.77
CA SER A 293 -9.84 5.97 -25.92
C SER A 293 -8.64 6.44 -25.09
N ILE A 294 -7.69 5.54 -24.81
CA ILE A 294 -6.45 5.86 -24.11
C ILE A 294 -5.50 6.53 -25.13
N LYS A 295 -5.47 7.87 -25.15
CA LYS A 295 -4.54 8.61 -26.01
C LYS A 295 -3.08 8.17 -25.72
N PRO A 296 -2.27 7.83 -26.74
CA PRO A 296 -0.84 7.63 -26.54
C PRO A 296 -0.22 8.99 -26.15
N GLY A 297 0.15 9.14 -24.87
CA GLY A 297 0.88 10.32 -24.37
C GLY A 297 0.26 11.13 -23.21
N THR A 298 -0.79 10.65 -22.51
CA THR A 298 -1.39 11.40 -21.37
C THR A 298 -0.92 10.98 -19.97
N ARG A 299 0.16 10.19 -19.85
CA ARG A 299 0.71 9.78 -18.54
C ARG A 299 2.24 9.92 -18.44
N GLU A 300 2.80 10.98 -19.00
CA GLU A 300 4.10 11.53 -18.56
C GLU A 300 3.81 12.81 -17.79
N GLY A 301 3.75 12.70 -16.46
CA GLY A 301 3.48 13.81 -15.55
C GLY A 301 3.46 13.33 -14.11
#